data_AF-A0A2N1QAI5-F1
#
_entry.id   AF-A0A2N1QAI5-F1
#
_cell.length_a   1.000
_cell.length_b   1.000
_cell.length_c   1.000
_cell.angle_alpha   90.00
_cell.angle_beta   90.00
_cell.angle_gamma   90.00
#
_symmetry.space_group_name_H-M   'P 1'
#
loop_
_entity.id
_entity.type
_entity.pdbx_description
1 polymer ?
#
loop_
_entity_poly.entity_id
_entity_poly.type
_entity_poly.pdbx_seq_one_letter_code
_entity_poly.pdbx_strand_id
1 'polypeptide(L)'
;MRIPCTMYFPPKKIAEYGHITLTKTGIDLARKNKFFAFGFGALGAVLTPAKEFHSILWIEVDHIDMKKYGIYKKACYVTMKNDKDYVFRMPKIEESIALLKAEFKKSKEAKITYNSLFRD
;
A
#
# COMPACT_ATOMS: atom_id res chain seq x y z
N MET A 1 -10.90 -1.49 3.15
CA MET A 1 -10.84 -2.74 2.36
C MET A 1 -9.42 -3.29 2.42
N ARG A 2 -9.21 -4.60 2.59
CA ARG A 2 -7.87 -5.24 2.61
C ARG A 2 -7.61 -5.93 1.27
N ILE A 3 -6.54 -5.56 0.56
CA ILE A 3 -6.18 -6.15 -0.73
C ILE A 3 -4.84 -6.90 -0.56
N PRO A 4 -4.82 -8.23 -0.77
CA PRO A 4 -3.57 -8.99 -0.68
C PRO A 4 -2.62 -8.56 -1.81
N CYS A 5 -1.35 -8.35 -1.48
CA CYS A 5 -0.36 -7.89 -2.46
C CYS A 5 1.05 -8.40 -2.15
N THR A 6 1.89 -8.40 -3.18
CA THR A 6 3.35 -8.46 -3.03
C THR A 6 3.89 -7.04 -3.19
N MET A 7 4.63 -6.57 -2.21
CA MET A 7 5.16 -5.21 -2.07
C MET A 7 6.66 -5.23 -2.37
N TYR A 8 7.15 -4.20 -3.04
CA TYR A 8 8.58 -3.96 -3.24
C TYR A 8 8.90 -2.53 -2.80
N PHE A 9 9.81 -2.41 -1.83
CA PHE A 9 10.15 -1.14 -1.19
C PHE A 9 11.48 -0.57 -1.72
N PRO A 10 11.59 0.74 -1.98
CA PRO A 10 12.88 1.37 -2.15
C PRO A 10 13.58 1.52 -0.78
N PRO A 11 14.92 1.36 -0.67
CA PRO A 11 15.89 0.99 -1.70
C PRO A 11 16.12 -0.53 -1.84
N LYS A 12 15.63 -1.34 -0.89
CA LYS A 12 15.81 -2.79 -0.88
C LYS A 12 14.65 -3.45 -1.64
N LYS A 13 14.87 -3.83 -2.90
CA LYS A 13 13.96 -4.60 -3.79
C LYS A 13 13.63 -6.02 -3.28
N ILE A 14 13.42 -6.19 -1.97
CA ILE A 14 13.00 -7.44 -1.36
C ILE A 14 11.50 -7.56 -1.56
N ALA A 15 11.07 -8.70 -2.10
CA ALA A 15 9.65 -9.00 -2.23
C ALA A 15 9.05 -9.30 -0.86
N GLU A 16 8.11 -8.48 -0.42
CA GLU A 16 7.37 -8.69 0.82
C GLU A 16 5.92 -9.04 0.53
N TYR A 17 5.42 -10.12 1.13
CA TYR A 17 4.02 -10.49 1.00
C TYR A 17 3.22 -9.84 2.12
N GLY A 18 2.04 -9.32 1.79
CA GLY A 18 1.22 -8.62 2.76
C GLY A 18 -0.15 -8.26 2.23
N HIS A 19 -0.73 -7.24 2.83
CA HIS A 19 -1.96 -6.62 2.35
C HIS A 19 -1.87 -5.10 2.48
N ILE A 20 -2.48 -4.42 1.51
CA ILE A 20 -2.74 -2.98 1.60
C ILE A 20 -4.13 -2.77 2.18
N THR A 21 -4.25 -1.82 3.08
CA THR A 21 -5.53 -1.33 3.58
C THR A 21 -5.70 0.09 3.09
N LEU A 22 -6.76 0.34 2.32
CA LEU A 22 -7.13 1.69 1.91
C LEU A 22 -7.85 2.39 3.07
N THR A 23 -7.33 3.55 3.46
CA THR A 23 -7.90 4.42 4.48
C THR A 23 -8.20 5.80 3.91
N LYS A 24 -8.94 6.62 4.66
CA LYS A 24 -9.26 8.00 4.25
C LYS A 24 -8.00 8.86 4.10
N THR A 25 -6.96 8.56 4.86
CA THR A 25 -5.71 9.33 4.93
C THR A 25 -4.64 8.78 3.99
N GLY A 26 -4.71 7.51 3.61
CA GLY A 26 -3.67 6.89 2.80
C GLY A 26 -3.86 5.40 2.52
N ILE A 27 -2.72 4.74 2.41
CA ILE A 27 -2.58 3.30 2.24
C ILE A 27 -1.75 2.78 3.40
N ASP A 28 -2.35 1.94 4.24
CA ASP A 28 -1.62 1.26 5.31
C ASP A 28 -1.13 -0.10 4.82
N LEU A 29 0.14 -0.37 5.08
CA LEU A 29 0.82 -1.58 4.64
C LEU A 29 1.03 -2.50 5.83
N ALA A 30 0.52 -3.72 5.70
CA ALA A 30 0.68 -4.77 6.69
C ALA A 30 1.41 -5.96 6.07
N ARG A 31 2.53 -6.35 6.69
CA ARG A 31 3.29 -7.54 6.30
C ARG A 31 2.48 -8.78 6.68
N LYS A 32 2.45 -9.76 5.80
CA LYS A 32 2.15 -11.13 6.19
C LYS A 32 3.40 -11.61 6.90
N ASN A 33 3.40 -11.50 8.23
CA ASN A 33 4.52 -11.98 9.03
C ASN A 33 4.82 -13.43 8.64
N LYS A 34 6.06 -13.72 8.23
CA LYS A 34 6.58 -15.07 8.03
C LYS A 34 6.67 -15.86 9.35
N PHE A 35 6.27 -15.27 10.47
CA PHE A 35 6.21 -15.92 11.78
C PHE A 35 4.93 -16.76 11.92
N PHE A 36 4.79 -17.80 11.08
CA PHE A 36 4.67 -19.14 11.66
C PHE A 36 6.10 -19.59 11.94
N ALA A 37 6.77 -18.95 12.90
CA ALA A 37 7.87 -19.62 13.54
C ALA A 37 7.19 -20.72 14.35
N PHE A 38 7.29 -21.96 13.88
CA PHE A 38 7.25 -23.13 14.76
C PHE A 38 8.44 -23.03 15.72
N GLY A 39 8.43 -22.02 16.59
CA GLY A 39 9.23 -22.02 17.80
C GLY A 39 8.50 -22.94 18.75
N PHE A 40 8.86 -24.23 18.74
CA PHE A 40 8.61 -25.12 19.86
C PHE A 40 9.44 -24.60 21.06
N GLY A 41 9.00 -23.51 21.67
CA GLY A 41 9.41 -23.07 22.99
C GLY A 41 8.33 -23.48 23.97
N ALA A 42 8.72 -24.09 25.08
CA ALA A 42 7.90 -24.81 26.04
C ALA A 42 6.78 -24.02 26.77
N LEU A 43 6.33 -22.86 26.27
CA LEU A 43 5.40 -21.96 26.97
C LEU A 43 4.36 -21.24 26.08
N GLY A 44 4.02 -21.83 24.93
CA GLY A 44 2.80 -21.46 24.19
C GLY A 44 3.04 -20.60 22.95
N ALA A 45 2.21 -20.84 21.94
CA ALA A 45 2.23 -20.09 20.69
C ALA A 45 1.63 -18.69 20.92
N VAL A 46 2.48 -17.66 20.92
CA VAL A 46 2.01 -16.27 20.96
C VAL A 46 1.64 -15.83 19.53
N LEU A 47 0.33 -15.71 19.28
CA LEU A 47 -0.22 -15.13 18.07
C LEU A 47 0.01 -13.61 18.08
N THR A 48 1.18 -13.14 17.63
CA THR A 48 1.38 -11.70 17.43
C THR A 48 0.57 -11.21 16.22
N PRO A 49 -0.30 -10.19 16.38
CA PRO A 49 -1.07 -9.63 15.27
C PRO A 49 -0.14 -9.08 14.19
N ALA A 50 -0.60 -9.10 12.93
CA ALA A 50 0.12 -8.53 11.81
C ALA A 50 0.44 -7.06 12.10
N LYS A 51 1.70 -6.76 12.40
CA LYS A 51 2.14 -5.41 12.76
C LYS A 51 2.10 -4.56 11.50
N GLU A 52 1.28 -3.51 11.50
CA GLU A 52 1.36 -2.42 10.53
C GLU A 52 2.78 -1.88 10.59
N PHE A 53 3.49 -1.92 9.46
CA PHE A 53 4.92 -1.62 9.44
C PHE A 53 5.23 -0.34 8.68
N HIS A 54 4.30 0.13 7.84
CA HIS A 54 4.48 1.33 7.04
C HIS A 54 3.12 1.88 6.58
N SER A 55 3.01 3.20 6.48
CA SER A 55 1.84 3.88 5.92
C SER A 55 2.27 4.89 4.86
N ILE A 56 1.48 5.01 3.79
CA ILE A 56 1.67 5.95 2.68
C ILE A 56 0.53 6.94 2.75
N LEU A 57 0.82 8.22 2.99
CA LEU A 57 -0.23 9.24 3.04
C LEU A 57 -0.59 9.72 1.64
N TRP A 58 -1.88 9.93 1.35
CA TRP A 58 -2.32 10.43 0.03
C TRP A 58 -1.69 11.77 -0.35
N ILE A 59 -1.37 12.61 0.64
CA ILE A 59 -0.73 13.92 0.42
C ILE A 59 0.70 13.81 -0.14
N GLU A 60 1.36 12.68 0.10
CA GLU A 60 2.72 12.41 -0.33
C GLU A 60 2.77 11.67 -1.67
N VAL A 61 1.65 11.14 -2.13
CA VAL A 61 1.51 10.48 -3.42
C VAL A 61 1.37 11.54 -4.52
N ASP A 62 2.20 11.42 -5.55
CA ASP A 62 2.14 12.28 -6.73
C ASP A 62 1.15 11.71 -7.77
N HIS A 63 1.41 10.47 -8.20
CA HIS A 63 0.57 9.74 -9.14
C HIS A 63 0.60 8.22 -8.90
N ILE A 64 -0.40 7.53 -9.45
CA ILE A 64 -0.56 6.08 -9.37
C ILE A 64 -0.70 5.52 -10.79
N ASP A 65 0.20 4.63 -11.18
CA ASP A 65 0.26 4.09 -12.54
C ASP A 65 0.29 2.56 -12.58
N MET A 66 -0.14 2.01 -13.72
CA MET A 66 0.02 0.61 -14.04
C MET A 66 1.14 0.47 -15.07
N LYS A 67 2.28 -0.10 -14.68
CA LYS A 67 3.42 -0.34 -15.59
C LYS A 67 3.79 -1.81 -15.60
N LYS A 68 4.49 -2.26 -16.65
CA LYS A 68 5.05 -3.61 -16.70
C LYS A 68 6.20 -3.73 -15.69
N TYR A 69 6.14 -4.75 -14.85
CA TYR A 69 7.19 -5.16 -13.93
C TYR A 69 7.83 -6.45 -14.44
N GLY A 70 9.05 -6.33 -14.99
CA GLY A 70 9.74 -7.43 -15.66
C GLY A 70 9.10 -7.79 -17.00
N ILE A 71 9.25 -9.05 -17.43
CA ILE A 71 9.02 -9.48 -18.81
C ILE A 71 7.51 -9.57 -19.16
N TYR A 72 6.64 -9.97 -18.23
CA TYR A 72 5.23 -10.26 -18.54
C TYR A 72 4.18 -9.86 -17.50
N LYS A 73 4.54 -9.21 -16.39
CA LYS A 73 3.59 -9.00 -15.27
C LYS A 73 3.33 -7.51 -15.07
N LYS A 74 2.07 -7.08 -15.07
CA LYS A 74 1.70 -5.70 -14.68
C LYS A 74 1.90 -5.53 -13.17
N ALA A 75 2.29 -4.34 -12.73
CA ALA A 75 2.32 -3.94 -11.34
C ALA A 75 1.75 -2.52 -11.17
N CYS A 76 1.22 -2.24 -9.98
CA CYS A 76 0.80 -0.91 -9.57
C CYS A 76 2.03 -0.18 -9.02
N TYR A 77 2.29 1.00 -9.54
CA TYR A 77 3.34 1.90 -9.11
C TYR A 77 2.67 3.08 -8.40
N VAL A 78 3.04 3.29 -7.14
CA VAL A 78 2.65 4.46 -6.37
C VAL A 78 3.91 5.33 -6.27
N THR A 79 3.93 6.40 -7.06
CA THR A 79 5.02 7.34 -7.11
C THR A 79 4.79 8.43 -6.07
N MET A 80 5.76 8.61 -5.18
CA MET A 80 5.73 9.65 -4.16
C MET A 80 6.30 10.96 -4.71
N LYS A 81 5.98 12.09 -4.08
CA LYS A 81 6.52 13.42 -4.43
C LYS A 81 8.03 13.56 -4.27
N ASN A 82 8.68 12.61 -3.58
CA ASN A 82 10.14 12.54 -3.43
C ASN A 82 10.78 11.55 -4.41
N ASP A 83 10.10 11.26 -5.53
CA ASP A 83 10.52 10.33 -6.59
C ASP A 83 10.81 8.90 -6.12
N LYS A 84 10.23 8.49 -4.98
CA LYS A 84 10.26 7.11 -4.52
C LYS A 84 9.07 6.35 -5.05
N ASP A 85 9.34 5.23 -5.72
CA ASP A 85 8.31 4.34 -6.26
C ASP A 85 8.06 3.15 -5.34
N TYR A 86 6.83 3.00 -4.89
CA TYR A 86 6.35 1.77 -4.25
C TYR A 86 5.68 0.89 -5.30
N VAL A 87 6.13 -0.36 -5.41
CA VAL A 87 5.58 -1.29 -6.41
C VAL A 87 4.74 -2.35 -5.72
N PHE A 88 3.50 -2.51 -6.17
CA PHE A 88 2.54 -3.46 -5.67
C PHE A 88 2.06 -4.41 -6.76
N ARG A 89 2.20 -5.72 -6.53
CA ARG A 89 1.63 -6.76 -7.37
C ARG A 89 0.41 -7.36 -6.69
N MET A 90 -0.74 -7.26 -7.34
CA MET A 90 -2.04 -7.67 -6.81
C MET A 90 -2.67 -8.72 -7.74
N PRO A 91 -3.47 -9.67 -7.21
CA PRO A 91 -4.10 -10.72 -8.02
C PRO A 91 -5.11 -10.16 -9.04
N LYS A 92 -5.87 -9.12 -8.67
CA LYS A 92 -6.81 -8.41 -9.54
C LYS A 92 -6.35 -6.98 -9.77
N ILE A 93 -5.28 -6.84 -10.54
CA ILE A 93 -4.55 -5.57 -10.63
C ILE A 93 -5.38 -4.41 -11.20
N GLU A 94 -6.21 -4.66 -12.21
CA GLU A 94 -6.97 -3.59 -12.88
C GLU A 94 -8.07 -3.04 -11.95
N GLU A 95 -8.86 -3.93 -11.31
CA GLU A 95 -9.84 -3.55 -10.29
C GLU A 95 -9.20 -2.82 -9.12
N SER A 96 -8.07 -3.34 -8.61
CA SER A 96 -7.40 -2.76 -7.44
C SER A 96 -6.80 -1.39 -7.73
N ILE A 97 -6.25 -1.18 -8.92
CA ILE A 97 -5.73 0.13 -9.36
C ILE A 97 -6.88 1.11 -9.58
N ALA A 98 -8.01 0.68 -10.16
CA ALA A 98 -9.18 1.54 -10.31
C ALA A 98 -9.68 2.03 -8.93
N LEU A 99 -9.74 1.14 -7.94
CA LEU A 99 -10.09 1.49 -6.55
C LEU A 99 -9.08 2.47 -5.94
N LEU A 100 -7.79 2.21 -6.08
CA LEU A 100 -6.72 3.10 -5.62
C LEU A 100 -6.83 4.50 -6.24
N LYS A 101 -7.05 4.58 -7.55
CA LYS A 101 -7.22 5.85 -8.28
C LYS A 101 -8.47 6.58 -7.82
N ALA A 102 -9.57 5.87 -7.58
CA ALA A 102 -10.81 6.48 -7.08
C ALA A 102 -10.63 7.08 -5.69
N GLU A 103 -10.02 6.34 -4.75
CA GLU A 103 -9.74 6.86 -3.40
C GLU A 103 -8.73 8.02 -3.42
N PHE A 104 -7.70 7.93 -4.25
CA PHE A 104 -6.76 9.04 -4.43
C PHE A 104 -7.43 10.30 -4.98
N LYS A 105 -8.30 10.18 -5.98
CA LYS A 105 -9.07 11.30 -6.53
C LYS A 105 -9.98 11.93 -5.47
N LYS A 106 -10.73 11.12 -4.71
CA LYS A 106 -11.55 11.59 -3.59
C LYS A 106 -10.73 12.35 -2.54
N SER A 107 -9.52 11.87 -2.21
CA SER A 107 -8.65 12.55 -1.25
C SER A 107 -8.19 13.93 -1.74
N LYS A 108 -7.92 14.08 -3.05
CA LYS A 108 -7.58 15.36 -3.68
C LYS A 108 -8.77 16.32 -3.67
N GLU A 109 -9.96 15.83 -4.01
CA GLU A 109 -11.20 16.62 -3.99
C GLU A 109 -11.55 17.08 -2.57
N ALA A 110 -11.48 16.19 -1.57
CA ALA A 110 -11.70 16.54 -0.17
C ALA A 110 -10.72 17.64 0.30
N LYS A 111 -9.46 17.59 -0.13
CA LYS A 111 -8.48 18.64 0.18
C LYS A 111 -8.85 19.99 -0.45
N ILE A 112 -9.38 20.00 -1.68
CA ILE A 112 -9.84 21.23 -2.34
C ILE A 112 -11.04 21.81 -1.59
N THR A 113 -12.01 20.98 -1.20
CA THR A 113 -13.20 21.44 -0.45
C THR A 113 -12.83 22.01 0.92
N TYR A 114 -11.94 21.37 1.66
CA TYR A 114 -11.45 21.90 2.93
C TYR A 114 -10.70 23.23 2.75
N ASN A 115 -9.78 23.32 1.79
CA ASN A 115 -9.09 24.61 1.53
C ASN A 115 -10.02 25.73 1.05
N SER A 116 -11.17 25.40 0.48
CA SER A 116 -12.18 26.38 0.07
C SER A 116 -13.04 26.86 1.23
N LEU A 117 -13.36 25.99 2.20
CA LEU A 117 -14.24 26.31 3.34
C LEU A 117 -13.56 27.15 4.43
N PHE A 118 -12.23 27.17 4.47
CA PHE A 118 -11.43 27.98 5.42
C PHE A 118 -10.84 29.24 4.78
N ARG A 119 -11.27 29.59 3.55
CA ARG A 119 -10.80 30.77 2.82
C ARG A 119 -11.82 31.91 2.73
N ASP A 120 -12.99 31.71 3.31
CA ASP A 120 -13.98 32.75 3.63
C ASP A 120 -13.93 33.04 5.14
#